data_AF-A0A385Q4J4-F1
#
_entry.id   AF-A0A385Q4J4-F1
#
_cell.length_a   1.000
_cell.length_b   1.000
_cell.length_c   1.000
_cell.angle_alpha   90.00
_cell.angle_beta   90.00
_cell.angle_gamma   90.00
#
_symmetry.space_group_name_H-M   'P 1'
#
loop_
_entity.id
_entity.type
_entity.pdbx_description
1 polymer ?
#
loop_
_entity_poly.entity_id
_entity_poly.type
_entity_poly.pdbx_seq_one_letter_code
_entity_poly.pdbx_strand_id
1 'polypeptide(L)' 'MKTGNTYIVRKSIFNFKVGQILTLIRYGYQAYFGEYNFVFADMENKNICVVLRGDDEEDMKIYHNLNEYFEELYDNTNL' A
#
# COMPACT_ATOMS: atom_id res chain seq x y z
N MET A 1 -3.19 -1.94 6.92
CA MET A 1 -1.91 -2.56 6.49
C MET A 1 -0.89 -2.39 7.62
N LYS A 2 0.19 -3.17 7.61
CA LYS A 2 1.24 -3.19 8.62
C LYS A 2 2.61 -3.10 7.94
N THR A 3 3.49 -2.28 8.49
CA THR A 3 4.88 -2.19 8.03
C THR A 3 5.59 -3.52 8.23
N GLY A 4 6.37 -3.95 7.23
CA GLY A 4 7.08 -5.24 7.21
C GLY A 4 6.28 -6.37 6.58
N ASN A 5 4.97 -6.21 6.41
CA ASN A 5 4.12 -7.28 5.86
C ASN A 5 4.05 -7.20 4.33
N THR A 6 3.89 -8.36 3.72
CA THR A 6 3.77 -8.53 2.27
C THR A 6 2.30 -8.63 1.87
N TYR A 7 1.95 -8.01 0.75
CA TYR A 7 0.60 -7.88 0.26
C TYR A 7 0.52 -8.25 -1.22
N ILE A 8 -0.58 -8.89 -1.61
CA ILE A 8 -0.95 -9.09 -3.01
C ILE A 8 -2.02 -8.07 -3.42
N VAL A 9 -1.88 -7.51 -4.61
CA VAL A 9 -2.83 -6.54 -5.18
C VAL A 9 -4.06 -7.28 -5.71
N ARG A 10 -5.24 -6.97 -5.18
CA ARG A 10 -6.53 -7.54 -5.59
C ARG A 10 -7.26 -6.71 -6.65
N LYS A 11 -6.99 -5.40 -6.67
CA LYS A 11 -7.57 -4.43 -7.61
C LYS A 11 -6.49 -3.46 -8.04
N SER A 12 -6.35 -3.23 -9.35
CA SER A 12 -5.31 -2.36 -9.90
C SER A 12 -5.43 -0.93 -9.36
N ILE A 13 -4.31 -0.38 -8.89
CA ILE A 13 -4.21 0.97 -8.33
C ILE A 13 -2.74 1.41 -8.32
N PHE A 14 -2.44 2.72 -8.40
CA PHE A 14 -1.06 3.24 -8.38
C PHE A 14 -0.13 2.65 -9.45
N ASN A 15 -0.68 2.28 -10.61
CA ASN A 15 -0.03 1.46 -11.65
C ASN A 15 0.36 0.04 -11.22
N PHE A 16 0.01 -0.38 -10.00
CA PHE A 16 0.08 -1.76 -9.59
C PHE A 16 -0.98 -2.58 -10.31
N LYS A 17 -0.60 -3.79 -10.70
CA LYS A 17 -1.47 -4.74 -11.40
C LYS A 17 -1.99 -5.77 -10.42
N VAL A 18 -3.21 -6.27 -10.66
CA VAL A 18 -3.74 -7.43 -9.93
C VAL A 18 -2.72 -8.57 -9.94
N GLY A 19 -2.50 -9.19 -8.79
CA GLY A 19 -1.52 -10.26 -8.58
C GLY A 19 -0.10 -9.77 -8.28
N GLN A 20 0.18 -8.47 -8.40
CA GLN A 20 1.48 -7.92 -8.00
C GLN A 20 1.67 -8.07 -6.49
N ILE A 21 2.87 -8.49 -6.08
CA ILE A 21 3.27 -8.67 -4.69
C ILE A 21 4.18 -7.51 -4.28
N LEU A 22 3.88 -6.90 -3.14
CA LEU A 22 4.55 -5.72 -2.60
C LEU A 22 4.70 -5.84 -1.08
N THR A 23 5.85 -5.48 -0.54
CA THR A 23 6.05 -5.37 0.91
C THR A 23 5.87 -3.92 1.33
N LEU A 24 5.05 -3.66 2.36
CA LEU A 24 4.90 -2.30 2.89
C LEU A 24 6.10 -1.97 3.79
N ILE A 25 6.99 -1.09 3.33
CA ILE A 25 8.20 -0.71 4.07
C ILE A 25 7.94 0.44 5.05
N ARG A 26 7.04 1.36 4.70
CA ARG A 26 6.69 2.50 5.55
C ARG A 26 5.32 3.04 5.16
N TYR A 27 4.58 3.55 6.14
CA TYR A 27 3.45 4.43 5.87
C TYR A 27 3.32 5.50 6.97
N GLY A 28 2.64 6.60 6.68
CA GLY A 28 2.38 7.64 7.66
C GLY A 28 1.64 8.84 7.09
N TYR A 29 1.13 9.68 7.99
CA TYR A 29 0.45 10.94 7.64
C TYR A 29 1.41 12.12 7.80
N GLN A 30 1.52 12.95 6.77
CA GLN A 30 2.34 14.15 6.73
C GLN A 30 1.47 15.40 6.88
N ALA A 31 1.25 15.80 8.13
CA ALA A 31 0.25 16.81 8.50
C ALA A 31 0.41 18.16 7.78
N TYR A 32 1.64 18.61 7.52
CA TYR A 32 1.86 19.89 6.85
C TYR A 32 1.26 19.93 5.43
N PHE A 33 1.26 18.80 4.73
CA PHE A 33 0.72 18.69 3.36
C PHE A 33 -0.66 18.03 3.33
N GLY A 34 -1.16 17.52 4.45
CA GLY A 34 -2.42 16.78 4.49
C GLY A 34 -2.35 15.44 3.75
N GLU A 35 -1.19 14.81 3.65
CA GLU A 35 -0.96 13.64 2.78
C GLU A 35 -0.75 12.34 3.55
N TYR A 36 -1.31 11.25 3.04
CA TYR A 36 -1.01 9.88 3.44
C TYR A 36 0.04 9.30 2.50
N ASN A 37 1.21 9.00 3.04
CA ASN A 37 2.37 8.51 2.32
C ASN A 37 2.55 7.01 2.57
N PHE A 38 2.84 6.25 1.52
CA PHE A 38 3.15 4.83 1.56
C PHE A 38 4.43 4.56 0.76
N VAL A 39 5.27 3.68 1.27
CA VAL A 39 6.47 3.19 0.59
C VAL A 39 6.38 1.67 0.52
N PHE A 40 6.26 1.16 -0.69
CA PHE A 40 6.28 -0.27 -1.00
C PHE A 40 7.64 -0.67 -1.55
N ALA A 41 8.07 -1.90 -1.30
CA ALA A 41 9.13 -2.55 -2.06
C ALA A 41 8.51 -3.62 -2.98
N ASP A 42 8.94 -3.67 -4.23
CA ASP A 42 8.61 -4.79 -5.11
C ASP A 42 9.52 -6.01 -4.88
N MET A 43 9.29 -7.07 -5.65
CA MET A 43 10.07 -8.31 -5.57
C MET A 43 11.56 -8.13 -5.94
N GLU A 44 11.93 -7.01 -6.59
CA GLU A 44 13.32 -6.64 -6.91
C GLU A 44 13.91 -5.69 -5.85
N ASN A 45 13.21 -5.49 -4.72
CA ASN A 45 13.54 -4.52 -3.67
C ASN A 45 13.59 -3.06 -4.15
N LYS A 46 12.91 -2.72 -5.25
CA LYS A 46 12.78 -1.33 -5.69
C LYS A 46 11.67 -0.66 -4.89
N ASN A 47 12.00 0.50 -4.32
CA ASN A 47 11.04 1.30 -3.58
C ASN A 47 10.09 2.04 -4.52
N ILE A 48 8.80 1.97 -4.21
CA ILE A 48 7.73 2.67 -4.90
C ILE A 48 6.99 3.53 -3.88
N CYS A 49 7.03 4.84 -4.08
CA CYS A 49 6.36 5.81 -3.22
C CYS A 49 4.97 6.13 -3.77
N VAL A 50 3.96 6.08 -2.90
CA VAL A 50 2.58 6.43 -3.20
C VAL A 50 2.15 7.53 -2.23
N VAL A 51 1.50 8.57 -2.76
CA VAL A 51 0.99 9.69 -1.99
C VAL A 51 -0.50 9.83 -2.29
N LEU A 52 -1.32 9.90 -1.24
CA LEU A 52 -2.75 10.13 -1.28
C LEU A 52 -3.07 11.42 -0.53
N ARG A 53 -3.89 12.29 -1.10
CA ARG A 53 -4.23 13.58 -0.48
C ARG A 53 -5.46 13.45 0.42
N GLY A 54 -5.42 14.06 1.59
CA GLY A 54 -6.51 14.04 2.56
C GLY A 54 -7.67 14.98 2.23
N ASP A 55 -7.52 15.82 1.19
CA ASP A 55 -8.54 16.74 0.69
C ASP A 55 -9.11 16.34 -0.69
N ASP A 56 -8.66 15.21 -1.24
CA ASP A 56 -9.16 14.66 -2.51
C ASP A 56 -10.09 13.47 -2.25
N GLU A 57 -11.35 13.58 -2.69
CA GLU A 57 -12.39 12.60 -2.37
C GLU A 57 -12.06 11.16 -2.85
N GLU A 58 -11.38 11.03 -3.99
CA GLU A 58 -11.01 9.71 -4.53
C GLU A 58 -9.84 9.12 -3.74
N ASP A 59 -8.83 9.93 -3.41
CA ASP A 59 -7.72 9.52 -2.56
C ASP A 59 -8.22 9.10 -1.16
N MET A 60 -9.19 9.84 -0.60
CA MET A 60 -9.87 9.52 0.65
C MET A 60 -10.56 8.16 0.62
N LYS A 61 -11.31 7.87 -0.45
CA LYS A 61 -11.95 6.55 -0.64
C LYS A 61 -10.91 5.43 -0.65
N ILE A 62 -9.73 5.67 -1.24
CA ILE A 62 -8.67 4.67 -1.31
C ILE A 62 -8.09 4.39 0.09
N TYR A 63 -7.60 5.41 0.82
CA TYR A 63 -6.92 5.13 2.09
C TYR A 63 -7.88 4.66 3.20
N HIS A 64 -9.18 4.97 3.10
CA HIS A 64 -10.20 4.41 3.99
C HIS A 64 -10.55 2.94 3.69
N ASN A 65 -10.29 2.45 2.48
CA ASN A 65 -10.69 1.11 2.03
C ASN A 65 -9.51 0.30 1.44
N LEU A 66 -8.30 0.44 2.02
CA LEU A 66 -7.09 -0.25 1.52
C LEU A 66 -7.24 -1.78 1.41
N ASN A 67 -8.10 -2.38 2.23
CA ASN A 67 -8.41 -3.81 2.20
C ASN A 67 -9.14 -4.28 0.92
N GLU A 68 -9.74 -3.36 0.15
CA GLU A 68 -10.29 -3.69 -1.18
C GLU A 68 -9.20 -3.88 -2.24
N TYR A 69 -8.05 -3.23 -2.07
CA TYR A 69 -6.95 -3.20 -3.02
C TYR A 69 -5.83 -4.16 -2.67
N PHE A 70 -5.61 -4.42 -1.38
CA PHE A 70 -4.49 -5.21 -0.88
C PHE A 70 -4.95 -6.31 0.08
N GLU A 71 -4.46 -7.52 -0.13
CA GLU A 71 -4.63 -8.65 0.78
C GLU A 71 -3.28 -9.05 1.37
N GLU A 72 -3.25 -9.23 2.68
CA GLU A 72 -2.04 -9.62 3.40
C GLU A 72 -1.70 -11.08 3.08
N LEU A 73 -0.47 -11.33 2.62
CA LEU A 73 0.04 -12.68 2.49
C LEU A 73 0.59 -13.10 3.85
N TYR A 74 -0.02 -14.11 4.46
CA TYR A 74 0.53 -14.74 5.66
C TYR A 74 1.77 -15.55 5.27
N ASP A 75 2.88 -15.30 5.95
CA ASP A 75 4.04 -16.19 5.89
C ASP A 75 3.66 -17.50 6.59
N ASN A 76 3.24 -18.50 5.82
CA ASN A 76 2.91 -19.84 6.31
C ASN A 76 4.17 -20.68 6.66
N THR A 77 5.31 -20.05 6.92
CA THR A 77 6.60 -20.72 7.21
C THR A 77 6.72 -21.29 8.62
N ASN A 78 5.61 -21.36 9.39
CA ASN A 78 5.56 -21.94 10.74
C ASN A 78 4.55 -23.11 10.87
N LEU A 79 4.32 -23.91 9.82
CA LEU A 79 3.59 -25.19 9.93
C LEU A 79 4.47 -26.38 9.53
#